data_AF-A0AAV6SVP0-F1
#
_entry.id   AF-A0AAV6SVP0-F1
#
_cell.length_a   1.000
_cell.length_b   1.000
_cell.length_c   1.000
_cell.angle_alpha   90.00
_cell.angle_beta   90.00
_cell.angle_gamma   90.00
#
_symmetry.space_group_name_H-M   'P 1'
#
loop_
_entity.id
_entity.type
_entity.pdbx_description
1 polymer ?
#
loop_
_entity_poly.entity_id
_entity_poly.type
_entity_poly.pdbx_seq_one_letter_code
_entity_poly.pdbx_strand_id
1 'polypeptide(L)'
;METDHQQWMDEQTDEDSDSEENLCGIQESCTTGLCHHPQLETDVESVRTLYSDSAISVRVYDSIDDVDVDLNINTNFLGEEVAKAWGVNSSEPIVIRLHFSLSQYLDGPAPSVEVFQPSNSDHFSVGKQLEK
;
A
#
# COMPACT_ATOMS: atom_id res chain seq x y z
N MET A 1 32.41 26.09 -69.48
CA MET A 1 32.82 26.86 -68.28
C MET A 1 32.74 25.89 -67.12
N GLU A 2 33.89 25.62 -66.55
CA GLU A 2 34.16 24.66 -65.48
C GLU A 2 33.52 25.11 -64.16
N THR A 3 33.11 24.16 -63.31
CA THR A 3 33.59 24.05 -61.92
C THR A 3 33.19 22.70 -61.31
N ASP A 4 34.22 21.93 -60.96
CA ASP A 4 34.33 20.96 -59.87
C ASP A 4 33.35 21.16 -58.70
N HIS A 5 32.77 20.09 -58.16
CA HIS A 5 33.26 19.51 -56.90
C HIS A 5 32.54 18.20 -56.52
N GLN A 6 33.38 17.28 -56.06
CA GLN A 6 33.17 15.95 -55.53
C GLN A 6 32.30 15.89 -54.25
N GLN A 7 31.86 14.65 -53.94
CA GLN A 7 31.63 14.03 -52.62
C GLN A 7 30.21 13.96 -52.07
N TRP A 8 29.70 12.72 -52.06
CA TRP A 8 28.70 12.20 -51.11
C TRP A 8 29.18 12.38 -49.66
N MET A 9 28.33 12.98 -48.83
CA MET A 9 28.28 12.75 -47.38
C MET A 9 26.82 12.77 -46.93
N ASP A 10 26.38 11.64 -46.38
CA ASP A 10 25.19 11.47 -45.55
C ASP A 10 25.36 12.28 -44.25
N GLU A 11 24.45 13.23 -43.99
CA GLU A 11 24.27 13.88 -42.68
C GLU A 11 22.84 14.40 -42.62
N GLN A 12 22.05 14.35 -41.55
CA GLN A 12 22.02 13.71 -40.23
C GLN A 12 20.53 13.89 -39.84
N THR A 13 19.88 12.88 -39.29
CA THR A 13 18.47 12.96 -38.86
C THR A 13 18.35 13.98 -37.73
N ASP A 14 17.48 14.99 -37.90
CA ASP A 14 17.16 15.96 -36.85
C ASP A 14 16.43 15.26 -35.70
N GLU A 15 17.16 15.09 -34.59
CA GLU A 15 16.71 14.59 -33.30
C GLU A 15 16.55 15.81 -32.39
N ASP A 16 15.31 16.16 -32.06
CA ASP A 16 14.97 17.01 -30.91
C ASP A 16 13.55 16.65 -30.48
N SER A 17 13.45 15.54 -29.75
CA SER A 17 12.27 15.18 -28.98
C SER A 17 12.63 15.34 -27.52
N ASP A 18 12.41 16.55 -26.98
CA ASP A 18 12.34 16.83 -25.55
C ASP A 18 11.17 16.04 -24.95
N SER A 19 11.40 14.75 -24.72
CA SER A 19 10.62 13.94 -23.81
C SER A 19 11.43 13.80 -22.54
N GLU A 20 11.17 14.72 -21.62
CA GLU A 20 11.66 14.74 -20.24
C GLU A 20 11.61 13.33 -19.66
N GLU A 21 12.80 12.75 -19.59
CA GLU A 21 13.16 11.54 -18.90
C GLU A 21 12.68 11.65 -17.44
N ASN A 22 11.50 11.11 -17.13
CA ASN A 22 11.19 10.76 -15.75
C ASN A 22 12.14 9.63 -15.37
N LEU A 23 13.27 10.01 -14.77
CA LEU A 23 14.24 9.16 -14.11
C LEU A 23 13.52 8.31 -13.05
N CYS A 24 12.89 7.23 -13.49
CA CYS A 24 12.70 6.03 -12.68
C CYS A 24 14.11 5.56 -12.31
N GLY A 25 14.61 6.11 -11.20
CA GLY A 25 15.79 5.64 -10.53
C GLY A 25 15.68 4.14 -10.38
N ILE A 26 16.59 3.45 -11.07
CA ILE A 26 16.75 2.01 -11.07
C ILE A 26 16.87 1.54 -9.63
N GLN A 27 15.81 0.89 -9.13
CA GLN A 27 15.91 -0.06 -8.03
C GLN A 27 15.41 -1.40 -8.56
N GLU A 28 16.36 -2.28 -8.80
CA GLU A 28 16.18 -3.65 -9.26
C GLU A 28 15.32 -4.43 -8.24
N SER A 29 14.02 -4.51 -8.49
CA SER A 29 13.10 -5.53 -7.97
C SER A 29 11.90 -5.63 -8.88
N CYS A 30 12.15 -6.01 -10.13
CA CYS A 30 11.12 -6.32 -11.10
C CYS A 30 10.61 -7.75 -10.85
N THR A 31 9.65 -7.89 -9.94
CA THR A 31 8.69 -9.00 -9.93
C THR A 31 7.32 -8.40 -9.63
N THR A 32 6.39 -8.51 -10.59
CA THR A 32 4.96 -8.12 -10.55
C THR A 32 4.64 -6.61 -10.48
N GLY A 33 4.31 -6.03 -11.64
CA GLY A 33 3.99 -4.61 -11.82
C GLY A 33 2.59 -4.23 -11.32
N LEU A 34 2.48 -3.96 -10.03
CA LEU A 34 1.52 -3.01 -9.49
C LEU A 34 2.30 -1.78 -9.02
N CYS A 35 1.97 -0.61 -9.53
CA CYS A 35 2.62 0.63 -9.14
C CYS A 35 2.20 0.95 -7.70
N HIS A 36 2.99 0.55 -6.72
CA HIS A 36 2.81 0.93 -5.33
C HIS A 36 2.86 2.46 -5.22
N HIS A 37 1.83 3.06 -4.62
CA HIS A 37 1.81 4.50 -4.39
C HIS A 37 2.95 4.87 -3.42
N PRO A 38 3.87 5.80 -3.75
CA PRO A 38 5.07 6.07 -2.95
C PRO A 38 4.76 6.54 -1.52
N GLN A 39 3.64 7.27 -1.35
CA GLN A 39 3.17 7.66 -0.01
C GLN A 39 2.67 6.46 0.81
N LEU A 40 2.06 5.44 0.18
CA LEU A 40 1.59 4.27 0.90
C LEU A 40 2.77 3.49 1.49
N GLU A 41 3.84 3.29 0.72
CA GLU A 41 5.07 2.65 1.22
C GLU A 41 5.68 3.45 2.38
N THR A 42 5.69 4.78 2.27
CA THR A 42 6.17 5.67 3.34
C THR A 42 5.34 5.53 4.62
N ASP A 43 4.02 5.47 4.49
CA ASP A 43 3.10 5.37 5.62
C ASP A 43 3.19 3.98 6.27
N VAL A 44 3.28 2.92 5.46
CA VAL A 44 3.50 1.54 5.93
C VAL A 44 4.80 1.43 6.71
N GLU A 45 5.89 1.97 6.18
CA GLU A 45 7.19 1.94 6.84
C GLU A 45 7.22 2.78 8.12
N SER A 46 6.48 3.90 8.12
CA SER A 46 6.30 4.71 9.33
C SER A 46 5.59 3.92 10.43
N VAL A 47 4.55 3.16 10.11
CA VAL A 47 3.84 2.30 11.07
C VAL A 47 4.77 1.22 11.61
N ARG A 48 5.54 0.55 10.75
CA ARG A 48 6.52 -0.47 11.17
C ARG A 48 7.56 0.11 12.12
N THR A 49 8.09 1.28 11.78
CA THR A 49 9.09 1.99 12.59
C THR A 49 8.54 2.39 13.97
N LEU A 50 7.28 2.83 14.03
CA LEU A 50 6.66 3.31 15.28
C LEU A 50 6.17 2.18 16.19
N TYR A 51 5.65 1.08 15.61
CA TYR A 51 4.90 0.07 16.36
C TYR A 51 5.43 -1.37 16.26
N SER A 52 6.36 -1.65 15.35
CA SER A 52 6.93 -2.96 14.94
C SER A 52 6.46 -3.47 13.59
N ASP A 53 7.26 -4.33 12.98
CA ASP A 53 6.95 -5.02 11.72
C ASP A 53 5.65 -5.84 11.78
N SER A 54 5.27 -6.31 12.97
CA SER A 54 4.04 -7.10 13.19
C SER A 54 2.77 -6.25 13.28
N ALA A 55 2.90 -4.93 13.41
CA ALA A 55 1.78 -4.02 13.58
C ALA A 55 1.00 -3.74 12.29
N ILE A 56 1.57 -4.05 11.13
CA ILE A 56 0.95 -3.82 9.83
C ILE A 56 1.26 -4.95 8.86
N SER A 57 0.26 -5.37 8.08
CA SER A 57 0.46 -6.27 6.94
C SER A 57 -0.33 -5.77 5.74
N VAL A 58 0.25 -5.94 4.56
CA VAL A 58 -0.32 -5.48 3.28
C VAL A 58 -0.57 -6.70 2.41
N ARG A 59 -1.78 -6.83 1.89
CA ARG A 59 -2.19 -7.93 1.00
C ARG A 59 -2.69 -7.32 -0.30
N VAL A 60 -1.87 -7.45 -1.33
CA VAL A 60 -2.14 -6.95 -2.68
C VAL A 60 -2.78 -8.08 -3.50
N TYR A 61 -3.84 -7.77 -4.24
CA TYR A 61 -4.53 -8.75 -5.06
C TYR A 61 -4.13 -8.57 -6.53
N ASP A 62 -3.12 -9.29 -7.02
CA ASP A 62 -2.46 -9.12 -8.34
C ASP A 62 -3.37 -8.94 -9.59
N SER A 63 -4.64 -9.34 -9.51
CA SER A 63 -5.62 -9.26 -10.61
C SER A 63 -6.57 -8.07 -10.55
N ILE A 64 -6.60 -7.34 -9.44
CA ILE A 64 -7.48 -6.21 -9.19
C ILE A 64 -6.65 -5.11 -8.51
N ASP A 65 -6.94 -3.84 -8.78
CA ASP A 65 -6.21 -2.72 -8.15
C ASP A 65 -6.47 -2.61 -6.64
N ASP A 66 -7.15 -3.59 -6.03
CA ASP A 66 -7.53 -3.56 -4.63
C ASP A 66 -6.38 -4.06 -3.74
N VAL A 67 -6.27 -3.43 -2.57
CA VAL A 67 -5.34 -3.77 -1.52
C VAL A 67 -6.04 -3.79 -0.17
N ASP A 68 -5.70 -4.77 0.65
CA ASP A 68 -6.02 -4.77 2.06
C ASP A 68 -4.79 -4.37 2.87
N VAL A 69 -4.95 -3.37 3.74
CA VAL A 69 -3.98 -3.01 4.77
C VAL A 69 -4.55 -3.37 6.13
N ASP A 70 -3.95 -4.36 6.79
CA ASP A 70 -4.34 -4.85 8.09
C ASP A 70 -3.44 -4.23 9.16
N LEU A 71 -4.03 -3.44 10.06
CA LEU A 71 -3.38 -2.87 11.25
C LEU A 71 -3.69 -3.74 12.47
N ASN A 72 -2.65 -4.20 13.16
CA ASN A 72 -2.76 -5.13 14.29
C ASN A 72 -2.59 -4.38 15.61
N ILE A 73 -3.68 -4.30 16.38
CA ILE A 73 -3.68 -3.72 17.73
C ILE A 73 -3.56 -4.83 18.75
N ASN A 74 -2.41 -4.90 19.41
CA ASN A 74 -2.19 -5.83 20.52
C ASN A 74 -3.08 -5.48 21.70
N THR A 75 -3.78 -6.47 22.24
CA THR A 75 -4.74 -6.36 23.34
C THR A 75 -4.13 -6.64 24.71
N ASN A 76 -2.81 -6.80 24.77
CA ASN A 76 -2.05 -7.10 25.99
C ASN A 76 -2.21 -6.04 27.11
N PHE A 77 -2.62 -4.83 26.76
CA PHE A 77 -2.89 -3.75 27.71
C PHE A 77 -4.27 -3.87 28.37
N LEU A 78 -5.18 -4.66 27.80
CA LEU A 78 -6.51 -4.89 28.36
C LEU A 78 -6.41 -5.92 29.49
N GLY A 79 -6.88 -5.55 30.68
CA GLY A 79 -7.10 -6.51 31.75
C GLY A 79 -8.17 -7.53 31.36
N GLU A 80 -8.14 -8.72 31.98
CA GLU A 80 -9.06 -9.84 31.70
C GLU A 80 -10.53 -9.41 31.72
N GLU A 81 -10.94 -8.69 32.76
CA GLU A 81 -12.32 -8.22 32.92
C GLU A 81 -12.75 -7.24 31.82
N VAL A 82 -11.81 -6.40 31.34
CA VAL A 82 -12.08 -5.43 30.27
C VAL A 82 -12.19 -6.15 28.93
N ALA A 83 -11.26 -7.07 28.64
CA ALA A 83 -11.29 -7.89 27.43
C ALA A 83 -12.61 -8.67 27.34
N LYS A 84 -13.05 -9.28 28.45
CA LYS A 84 -14.32 -9.99 28.56
C LYS A 84 -15.53 -9.09 28.34
N ALA A 85 -15.56 -7.91 28.98
CA ALA A 85 -16.63 -6.92 28.82
C ALA A 85 -16.72 -6.34 27.40
N TRP A 86 -15.61 -6.36 26.66
CA TRP A 86 -15.59 -5.91 25.27
C TRP A 86 -15.79 -7.05 24.27
N GLY A 87 -15.84 -8.30 24.74
CA GLY A 87 -15.95 -9.49 23.89
C GLY A 87 -14.69 -9.73 23.05
N VAL A 88 -13.53 -9.29 23.55
CA VAL A 88 -12.23 -9.38 22.89
C VAL A 88 -11.42 -10.51 23.52
N ASN A 89 -10.78 -11.31 22.68
CA ASN A 89 -9.80 -12.30 23.08
C ASN A 89 -8.43 -11.63 23.29
N SER A 90 -7.92 -11.61 24.52
CA SER A 90 -6.62 -10.99 24.83
C SER A 90 -5.40 -11.74 24.29
N SER A 91 -5.59 -12.96 23.76
CA SER A 91 -4.52 -13.79 23.21
C SER A 91 -4.22 -13.49 21.75
N GLU A 92 -5.02 -12.65 21.09
CA GLU A 92 -4.87 -12.29 19.69
C GLU A 92 -5.09 -10.79 19.48
N PRO A 93 -4.46 -10.19 18.45
CA PRO A 93 -4.66 -8.78 18.15
C PRO A 93 -6.07 -8.52 17.61
N ILE A 94 -6.54 -7.30 17.82
CA ILE A 94 -7.66 -6.75 17.05
C ILE A 94 -7.09 -6.26 15.73
N VAL A 95 -7.65 -6.72 14.62
CA VAL A 95 -7.25 -6.32 13.27
C VAL A 95 -8.21 -5.25 12.77
N ILE A 96 -7.67 -4.12 12.33
CA ILE A 96 -8.38 -3.10 11.56
C ILE A 96 -7.92 -3.24 10.12
N ARG A 97 -8.80 -3.69 9.25
CA ARG A 97 -8.54 -3.87 7.82
C ARG A 97 -9.11 -2.71 7.03
N LEU A 98 -8.24 -2.07 6.27
CA LEU A 98 -8.58 -1.02 5.32
C LEU A 98 -8.56 -1.62 3.92
N HIS A 99 -9.68 -1.51 3.20
CA HIS A 99 -9.80 -1.96 1.82
C HIS A 99 -9.96 -0.75 0.90
N PHE A 100 -9.02 -0.59 -0.03
CA PHE A 100 -8.99 0.52 -0.99
C PHE A 100 -8.22 0.13 -2.25
N SER A 101 -8.25 1.01 -3.24
CA SER A 101 -7.52 0.82 -4.50
C SER A 101 -6.09 1.36 -4.40
N LEU A 102 -5.10 0.50 -4.66
CA LEU A 102 -3.67 0.75 -4.54
C LEU A 102 -3.23 1.96 -5.36
N SER A 103 -3.71 2.09 -6.60
CA SER A 103 -3.37 3.22 -7.48
C SER A 103 -3.98 4.56 -7.03
N GLN A 104 -5.00 4.53 -6.18
CA GLN A 104 -5.76 5.71 -5.73
C GLN A 104 -5.55 6.02 -4.25
N TYR A 105 -4.43 5.61 -3.67
CA TYR A 105 -4.13 5.97 -2.28
C TYR A 105 -4.18 7.50 -2.09
N LEU A 106 -4.98 7.96 -1.12
CA LEU A 106 -5.31 9.38 -0.83
C LEU A 106 -6.23 10.11 -1.84
N ASP A 107 -6.22 9.73 -3.11
CA ASP A 107 -7.02 10.36 -4.16
C ASP A 107 -8.35 9.62 -4.47
N GLY A 108 -8.50 8.41 -3.93
CA GLY A 108 -9.64 7.53 -4.11
C GLY A 108 -10.80 7.81 -3.15
N PRO A 109 -11.87 7.00 -3.23
CA PRO A 109 -12.94 7.05 -2.23
C PRO A 109 -12.41 6.69 -0.84
N ALA A 110 -13.19 7.03 0.19
CA ALA A 110 -12.87 6.60 1.55
C ALA A 110 -12.76 5.06 1.61
N PRO A 111 -11.74 4.51 2.30
CA PRO A 111 -11.54 3.08 2.39
C PRO A 111 -12.70 2.41 3.13
N SER A 112 -13.03 1.17 2.73
CA SER A 112 -13.90 0.34 3.55
C SER A 112 -13.11 -0.17 4.76
N VAL A 113 -13.77 -0.22 5.93
CA VAL A 113 -13.14 -0.59 7.19
C VAL A 113 -13.81 -1.81 7.78
N GLU A 114 -13.03 -2.85 8.02
CA GLU A 114 -13.44 -4.03 8.77
C GLU A 114 -12.64 -4.09 10.08
N VAL A 115 -13.30 -4.46 11.17
CA VAL A 115 -12.64 -4.66 12.46
C VAL A 115 -13.00 -6.05 12.95
N PHE A 116 -11.99 -6.87 13.22
CA PHE A 116 -12.21 -8.26 13.63
C PHE A 116 -11.08 -8.81 14.50
N GLN A 117 -11.29 -10.01 15.05
CA GLN A 117 -10.23 -10.84 15.59
C GLN A 117 -10.07 -12.11 14.76
N PRO A 118 -8.85 -12.62 14.53
CA PRO A 118 -8.62 -13.79 13.68
C PRO A 118 -9.48 -15.01 14.04
N SER A 119 -9.71 -15.26 15.33
CA SER A 119 -10.56 -16.36 15.80
C SER A 119 -12.07 -16.10 15.69
N ASN A 120 -12.47 -14.87 15.39
CA ASN A 120 -13.87 -14.44 15.40
C ASN A 120 -14.13 -13.38 14.29
N SER A 121 -13.90 -13.73 13.03
CA SER A 121 -14.10 -12.78 11.92
C SER A 121 -15.54 -12.32 11.75
N ASP A 122 -16.51 -13.22 11.95
CA ASP A 122 -17.90 -13.00 11.53
C ASP A 122 -18.78 -12.41 12.64
N HIS A 123 -18.36 -12.50 13.90
CA HIS A 123 -19.12 -12.03 15.07
C HIS A 123 -18.35 -11.04 15.94
N PHE A 124 -17.20 -10.53 15.48
CA PHE A 124 -16.47 -9.53 16.26
C PHE A 124 -17.26 -8.23 16.36
N SER A 125 -17.46 -7.77 17.58
CA SER A 125 -18.13 -6.51 17.83
C SER A 125 -17.66 -5.90 19.14
N VAL A 126 -16.66 -5.03 19.05
CA VAL A 126 -16.21 -4.24 20.21
C VAL A 126 -17.36 -3.35 20.66
N GLY A 127 -17.67 -3.39 21.96
CA GLY A 127 -18.56 -2.40 22.57
C GLY A 127 -20.06 -2.62 22.37
N LYS A 128 -20.53 -3.62 21.61
CA LYS A 128 -21.97 -3.95 21.55
C LYS A 128 -22.57 -4.31 22.91
N GLN A 129 -21.75 -4.78 23.86
CA GLN A 129 -22.18 -5.01 25.25
C GLN A 129 -22.49 -3.71 26.02
N LEU A 130 -22.04 -2.56 25.51
CA LEU A 130 -22.27 -1.24 26.08
C LEU A 130 -23.50 -0.55 25.48
N GLU A 131 -24.08 -1.08 24.40
CA GLU A 131 -25.36 -0.65 23.86
C GLU A 131 -26.47 -1.05 24.85
N LYS A 132 -27.06 -0.05 25.50
CA LYS A 132 -28.21 -0.21 26.41
C LYS A 132 -29.53 -0.23 25.66
#